data_AF-A0A7X9Q0K0-F1
#
_entry.id   AF-A0A7X9Q0K0-F1
#
_cell.length_a   1.000
_cell.length_b   1.000
_cell.length_c   1.000
_cell.angle_alpha   90.00
_cell.angle_beta   90.00
_cell.angle_gamma   90.00
#
_symmetry.space_group_name_H-M   'P 1'
#
loop_
_entity.id
_entity.type
_entity.pdbx_description
1 polymer ?
#
loop_
_entity_poly.entity_id
_entity_poly.type
_entity_poly.pdbx_seq_one_letter_code
_entity_poly.pdbx_strand_id
1 'polypeptide(L)'
;LAAVTTAAEVADIRSEWEDRYGPVPNAAEALLAVGSLRAESNRLGLRDVQIVGNQARLGPIDLKFSEEMRLRRLSRDAIYKEEQQQVVVPLKRGSDPAVFLSAFLQQLVPPTD
;
A
#
# COMPACT_ATOMS: atom_id res chain seq x y z
N LEU A 1 4.41 14.90 -5.20
CA LEU A 1 3.50 13.77 -4.88
C LEU A 1 3.45 12.67 -5.95
N ALA A 2 3.17 12.97 -7.23
CA ALA A 2 3.05 11.93 -8.27
C ALA A 2 4.33 11.12 -8.51
N ALA A 3 5.51 11.74 -8.33
CA ALA A 3 6.82 11.12 -8.51
C ALA A 3 7.41 10.47 -7.23
N VAL A 4 6.64 10.41 -6.14
CA VAL A 4 7.12 9.83 -4.88
C VAL A 4 7.47 8.36 -5.03
N THR A 5 8.59 7.97 -4.45
CA THR A 5 9.09 6.60 -4.39
C THR A 5 9.35 6.13 -2.95
N THR A 6 9.47 7.03 -1.96
CA THR A 6 9.74 6.66 -0.57
C THR A 6 8.72 7.24 0.42
N ALA A 7 8.58 6.58 1.58
CA ALA A 7 7.72 7.08 2.67
C ALA A 7 8.23 8.42 3.23
N ALA A 8 9.55 8.62 3.27
CA ALA A 8 10.18 9.87 3.72
C ALA A 8 9.75 11.06 2.83
N GLU A 9 9.75 10.90 1.50
CA GLU A 9 9.28 11.94 0.58
C GLU A 9 7.80 12.33 0.81
N VAL A 10 6.94 11.38 1.21
CA VAL A 10 5.54 11.70 1.56
C VAL A 10 5.48 12.54 2.83
N ALA A 11 6.28 12.18 3.85
CA ALA A 11 6.35 12.91 5.10
C ALA A 11 6.88 14.34 4.88
N ASP A 12 7.93 14.49 4.07
CA ASP A 12 8.50 15.79 3.72
C ASP A 12 7.48 16.67 2.99
N ILE A 13 6.72 16.11 2.04
CA ILE A 13 5.65 16.84 1.33
C ILE A 13 4.56 17.30 2.31
N ARG A 14 4.16 16.45 3.27
CA ARG A 14 3.19 16.84 4.30
C ARG A 14 3.73 18.01 5.11
N SER A 15 4.95 17.91 5.63
CA SER A 15 5.54 18.96 6.45
C SER A 15 5.68 20.27 5.67
N GLU A 16 6.04 20.21 4.39
CA GLU A 16 6.07 21.40 3.52
C GLU A 16 4.67 22.00 3.34
N TRP A 17 3.64 21.17 3.14
CA TRP A 17 2.26 21.65 3.00
C TRP A 17 1.76 22.31 4.28
N GLU A 18 2.06 21.72 5.44
CA GLU A 18 1.68 22.25 6.74
C GLU A 18 2.37 23.58 7.04
N ASP A 19 3.67 23.69 6.73
CA ASP A 19 4.44 24.93 6.89
C ASP A 19 3.92 26.06 5.99
N ARG A 20 3.61 25.76 4.72
CA ARG A 20 3.23 26.76 3.72
C ARG A 20 1.76 27.13 3.72
N TYR A 21 0.88 26.19 4.06
CA TYR A 21 -0.57 26.32 3.87
C TYR A 21 -1.39 26.01 5.13
N GLY A 22 -0.75 25.60 6.23
CA GLY A 22 -1.43 25.20 7.45
C GLY A 22 -2.00 23.77 7.40
N PRO A 23 -2.93 23.41 8.31
CA PRO A 23 -3.41 22.04 8.46
C PRO A 23 -3.91 21.40 7.17
N VAL A 24 -3.46 20.17 6.89
CA VAL A 24 -3.80 19.44 5.66
C VAL A 24 -5.30 19.09 5.64
N PRO A 25 -6.08 19.54 4.63
CA PRO A 25 -7.49 19.16 4.51
C PRO A 25 -7.67 17.68 4.15
N ASN A 26 -8.84 17.10 4.48
CA ASN A 26 -9.15 15.69 4.21
C ASN A 26 -8.93 15.23 2.75
N ALA A 27 -9.20 16.08 1.77
CA ALA A 27 -8.96 15.74 0.37
C ALA A 27 -7.45 15.59 0.05
N ALA A 28 -6.62 16.43 0.68
CA ALA A 28 -5.16 16.37 0.55
C ALA A 28 -4.56 15.21 1.36
N GLU A 29 -5.17 14.85 2.50
CA GLU A 29 -4.85 13.64 3.25
C GLU A 29 -5.00 12.36 2.38
N ALA A 30 -6.08 12.26 1.63
CA ALA A 30 -6.29 11.14 0.71
C ALA A 30 -5.20 11.07 -0.38
N LEU A 31 -4.73 12.21 -0.87
CA LEU A 31 -3.62 12.26 -1.82
C LEU A 31 -2.30 11.78 -1.19
N LEU A 32 -2.02 12.16 0.06
CA LEU A 32 -0.86 11.66 0.80
C LEU A 32 -0.96 10.15 1.02
N ALA A 33 -2.14 9.61 1.34
CA ALA A 33 -2.36 8.17 1.48
C ALA A 33 -2.07 7.40 0.17
N VAL A 34 -2.50 7.93 -0.98
CA VAL A 34 -2.13 7.38 -2.29
C VAL A 34 -0.62 7.49 -2.55
N GLY A 35 0.01 8.59 -2.10
CA GLY A 35 1.46 8.75 -2.12
C GLY A 35 2.20 7.66 -1.34
N SER A 36 1.75 7.36 -0.13
CA SER A 36 2.29 6.28 0.69
C SER A 36 2.12 4.92 0.03
N LEU A 37 0.95 4.63 -0.55
CA LEU A 37 0.72 3.39 -1.29
C LEU A 37 1.66 3.28 -2.50
N ARG A 38 1.93 4.40 -3.19
CA ARG A 38 2.88 4.44 -4.30
C ARG A 38 4.30 4.13 -3.82
N ALA A 39 4.73 4.68 -2.69
CA ALA A 39 6.04 4.39 -2.12
C ALA A 39 6.18 2.90 -1.77
N GLU A 40 5.17 2.31 -1.12
CA GLU A 40 5.17 0.87 -0.83
C GLU A 40 5.16 0.01 -2.10
N SER A 41 4.37 0.43 -3.10
CA SER A 41 4.36 -0.21 -4.41
C SER A 41 5.73 -0.18 -5.05
N ASN A 42 6.43 0.94 -4.99
CA ASN A 42 7.78 1.09 -5.53
C ASN A 42 8.79 0.19 -4.80
N ARG A 43 8.78 0.21 -3.46
CA ARG A 43 9.64 -0.62 -2.61
C ARG A 43 9.51 -2.12 -2.91
N LEU A 44 8.29 -2.56 -3.21
CA LEU A 44 7.98 -3.97 -3.48
C LEU A 44 7.99 -4.32 -4.98
N GLY A 45 8.25 -3.36 -5.87
CA GLY A 45 8.22 -3.57 -7.31
C GLY A 45 6.82 -3.79 -7.90
N LEU A 46 5.76 -3.49 -7.16
CA LEU A 46 4.38 -3.53 -7.67
C LEU A 46 4.21 -2.50 -8.80
N ARG A 47 3.54 -2.93 -9.86
CA ARG A 47 3.23 -2.10 -11.04
C ARG A 47 1.74 -1.91 -11.26
N ASP A 48 0.93 -2.76 -10.65
CA ASP A 48 -0.50 -2.77 -10.78
C ASP A 48 -1.16 -2.99 -9.42
N VAL A 49 -2.04 -2.06 -9.07
CA VAL A 49 -2.88 -2.10 -7.87
C VAL A 49 -4.29 -1.77 -8.30
N GLN A 50 -5.15 -2.78 -8.32
CA GLN A 50 -6.52 -2.64 -8.81
C GLN A 50 -7.51 -2.99 -7.72
N ILE A 51 -8.55 -2.19 -7.59
CA ILE A 51 -9.68 -2.48 -6.72
C ILE A 51 -10.82 -3.00 -7.59
N VAL A 52 -11.28 -4.22 -7.30
CA VAL A 52 -12.39 -4.86 -8.00
C VAL A 52 -13.41 -5.30 -6.96
N GLY A 53 -14.54 -4.59 -6.91
CA GLY A 53 -15.55 -4.79 -5.87
C GLY A 53 -14.97 -4.53 -4.47
N ASN A 54 -14.96 -5.55 -3.62
CA ASN A 54 -14.41 -5.49 -2.27
C ASN A 54 -13.02 -6.14 -2.13
N GLN A 55 -12.32 -6.37 -3.25
CA GLN A 55 -10.98 -6.97 -3.26
C GLN A 55 -9.98 -6.03 -3.94
N ALA A 56 -8.73 -6.13 -3.52
CA ALA A 56 -7.60 -5.53 -4.22
C ALA A 56 -6.75 -6.64 -4.87
N ARG A 57 -6.28 -6.39 -6.09
CA ARG A 57 -5.30 -7.21 -6.81
C ARG A 57 -4.00 -6.44 -6.85
N LEU A 58 -2.92 -7.07 -6.41
CA LEU A 58 -1.60 -6.47 -6.24
C LEU A 58 -0.59 -7.30 -7.03
N GLY A 59 0.14 -6.68 -7.96
CA GLY A 59 1.21 -7.35 -8.68
C GLY A 59 2.10 -6.44 -9.53
N PRO A 60 3.18 -6.98 -10.12
CA PRO A 60 3.75 -8.29 -9.80
C PRO A 60 4.39 -8.27 -8.40
N ILE A 61 4.27 -9.36 -7.66
CA ILE A 61 4.92 -9.59 -6.37
C ILE A 61 5.24 -11.07 -6.22
N ASP A 62 6.49 -11.35 -5.86
CA ASP A 62 6.96 -12.69 -5.55
C ASP A 62 7.13 -12.81 -4.03
N LEU A 63 6.42 -13.76 -3.41
CA LEU A 63 6.43 -13.96 -1.98
C LEU A 63 7.31 -15.15 -1.61
N LYS A 64 8.18 -14.95 -0.61
CA LYS A 64 8.86 -16.06 0.05
C LYS A 64 7.84 -16.91 0.81
N PHE A 65 8.15 -18.19 1.04
CA PHE A 65 7.30 -19.08 1.83
C PHE A 65 6.89 -18.48 3.20
N SER A 66 7.81 -17.78 3.88
CA SER A 66 7.51 -17.09 5.15
C SER A 66 6.52 -15.94 5.01
N GLU A 67 6.52 -15.25 3.88
CA GLU A 67 5.62 -14.14 3.55
C GLU A 67 4.25 -14.68 3.13
N GLU A 68 4.19 -15.79 2.38
CA GLU A 68 2.94 -16.51 2.11
C GLU A 68 2.27 -17.01 3.40
N MET A 69 3.04 -17.58 4.32
CA MET A 69 2.51 -17.97 5.63
C MET A 69 2.00 -16.75 6.40
N ARG A 70 2.67 -15.60 6.28
CA ARG A 70 2.23 -14.35 6.89
C ARG A 70 0.96 -13.82 6.23
N LEU A 71 0.84 -13.88 4.92
CA LEU A 71 -0.35 -13.51 4.17
C LEU A 71 -1.59 -14.22 4.72
N ARG A 72 -1.50 -15.54 4.90
CA ARG A 72 -2.59 -16.37 5.45
C ARG A 72 -2.96 -16.00 6.89
N ARG A 73 -2.01 -15.51 7.69
CA ARG A 73 -2.28 -15.01 9.06
C ARG A 73 -2.90 -13.62 9.05
N LEU A 74 -2.46 -12.74 8.16
CA LEU A 74 -2.93 -11.35 8.06
C LEU A 74 -4.34 -11.27 7.45
N SER A 75 -4.63 -12.12 6.47
CA SER A 75 -5.91 -12.15 5.79
C SER A 75 -6.24 -13.57 5.33
N ARG A 76 -7.16 -14.22 6.05
CA ARG A 76 -7.54 -15.63 5.83
C ARG A 76 -8.08 -15.88 4.42
N ASP A 77 -8.78 -14.89 3.85
CA ASP A 77 -9.42 -15.00 2.53
C ASP A 77 -8.55 -14.41 1.41
N ALA A 78 -7.29 -14.05 1.71
CA ALA A 78 -6.35 -13.63 0.69
C ALA A 78 -5.83 -14.83 -0.11
N ILE A 79 -5.59 -14.61 -1.40
CA ILE A 79 -5.15 -15.63 -2.35
C ILE A 79 -3.85 -15.14 -2.97
N TYR A 80 -2.78 -15.92 -2.86
CA TYR A 80 -1.57 -15.74 -3.66
C TYR A 80 -1.66 -16.62 -4.91
N LYS A 81 -1.49 -16.00 -6.08
CA LYS A 81 -1.45 -16.64 -7.38
C LYS A 81 -0.03 -16.58 -7.89
N GLU A 82 0.78 -17.57 -7.52
CA GLU A 82 2.21 -17.62 -7.79
C GLU A 82 2.54 -17.49 -9.28
N GLU A 83 1.88 -18.25 -10.16
CA GLU A 83 2.08 -18.17 -11.62
C GLU A 83 1.81 -16.77 -12.20
N GLN A 84 0.95 -15.98 -11.56
CA GLN A 84 0.59 -14.62 -11.99
C GLN A 84 1.38 -13.56 -11.20
N GLN A 85 2.20 -13.97 -10.23
CA GLN A 85 2.87 -13.10 -9.27
C GLN A 85 1.90 -12.07 -8.67
N GLN A 86 0.71 -12.53 -8.27
CA GLN A 86 -0.39 -11.65 -7.86
C GLN A 86 -0.94 -12.09 -6.52
N VAL A 87 -1.13 -11.14 -5.58
CA VAL A 87 -1.99 -11.38 -4.41
C VAL A 87 -3.32 -10.68 -4.58
N VAL A 88 -4.38 -11.39 -4.21
CA VAL A 88 -5.75 -10.86 -4.12
C VAL A 88 -6.11 -10.81 -2.65
N VAL A 89 -6.42 -9.62 -2.14
CA VAL A 89 -6.72 -9.39 -0.71
C VAL A 89 -8.10 -8.75 -0.56
N PRO A 90 -8.98 -9.24 0.33
CA PRO A 90 -10.22 -8.55 0.65
C PRO A 90 -9.92 -7.22 1.35
N LEU A 91 -10.63 -6.18 0.95
CA LEU A 91 -10.57 -4.87 1.59
C LEU A 91 -11.46 -4.83 2.82
N LYS A 92 -10.98 -4.16 3.87
CA LYS A 92 -11.79 -3.90 5.07
C LYS A 92 -12.87 -2.86 4.76
N ARG A 93 -14.14 -3.22 4.98
CA ARG A 93 -15.28 -2.31 4.76
C ARG A 93 -15.13 -1.04 5.58
N GLY A 94 -15.42 0.11 4.96
CA GLY A 94 -15.38 1.42 5.61
C GLY A 94 -13.96 1.95 5.89
N SER A 95 -12.91 1.28 5.41
CA SER A 95 -11.54 1.81 5.46
C SER A 95 -11.15 2.44 4.13
N ASP A 96 -10.30 3.47 4.19
CA ASP A 96 -9.63 4.00 3.00
C ASP A 96 -8.72 2.91 2.40
N PRO A 97 -8.90 2.52 1.14
CA PRO A 97 -8.12 1.46 0.53
C PRO A 97 -6.62 1.75 0.49
N ALA A 98 -6.20 2.99 0.25
CA ALA A 98 -4.77 3.31 0.16
C ALA A 98 -4.09 3.19 1.52
N VAL A 99 -4.76 3.65 2.59
CA VAL A 99 -4.28 3.49 3.96
C VAL A 99 -4.21 2.01 4.35
N PHE A 100 -5.29 1.26 4.08
CA PHE A 100 -5.36 -0.17 4.38
C PHE A 100 -4.26 -0.95 3.66
N LEU A 101 -4.12 -0.76 2.36
CA LEU A 101 -3.15 -1.50 1.54
C LEU A 101 -1.72 -1.17 1.90
N SER A 102 -1.40 0.11 2.19
CA SER A 102 -0.05 0.49 2.63
C SER A 102 0.34 -0.24 3.92
N ALA A 103 -0.52 -0.20 4.93
CA ALA A 103 -0.28 -0.88 6.20
C ALA A 103 -0.21 -2.41 6.04
N PHE A 104 -1.08 -2.97 5.20
CA PHE A 104 -1.08 -4.40 4.88
C PHE A 104 0.23 -4.84 4.21
N LEU A 105 0.72 -4.08 3.23
CA LEU A 105 1.97 -4.38 2.51
C LEU A 105 3.19 -4.31 3.44
N GLN A 106 3.25 -3.32 4.34
CA GLN A 106 4.29 -3.22 5.37
C GLN A 106 4.25 -4.39 6.35
N GLN A 107 3.05 -4.85 6.74
CA GLN A 107 2.95 -6.03 7.60
C GLN A 107 3.34 -7.31 6.86
N LEU A 108 2.92 -7.45 5.60
CA LEU A 108 3.21 -8.62 4.76
C LEU A 108 4.70 -8.76 4.48
N VAL A 109 5.33 -7.68 4.02
CA VAL A 109 6.76 -7.58 3.72
C VAL A 109 7.32 -6.35 4.43
N PRO A 110 7.83 -6.50 5.66
CA PRO A 110 8.39 -5.38 6.43
C PRO A 110 9.46 -4.63 5.65
N PRO A 111 9.52 -3.30 5.75
CA PRO A 111 10.67 -2.55 5.29
C PRO A 111 11.92 -3.05 6.03
N THR A 112 13.05 -3.07 5.33
CA THR A 112 14.35 -3.30 5.97
C THR A 112 14.79 -1.96 6.57
N ASP A 113 15.17 -1.94 7.84
CA ASP A 113 15.73 -0.76 8.53
C ASP A 113 17.02 -0.26 7.85
#